data_AF-A0A1M7FX95-F1
#
_entry.id   AF-A0A1M7FX95-F1
#
_cell.length_a   1.000
_cell.length_b   1.000
_cell.length_c   1.000
_cell.angle_alpha   90.00
_cell.angle_beta   90.00
_cell.angle_gamma   90.00
#
_symmetry.space_group_name_H-M   'P 1'
#
loop_
_entity.id
_entity.type
_entity.pdbx_description
1 polymer ?
#
loop_
_entity_poly.entity_id
_entity_poly.type
_entity_poly.pdbx_seq_one_letter_code
_entity_poly.pdbx_strand_id
1 'polypeptide(L)'
;MYITSMVNSKALLSNDGEYISFSFNGRTIRFKGPYSLVKIAKVKEWDNGYLVIDAIYKHSQNELVEDYIDLVPILEDLYIDPKIFLQPIKSVEVGECPSCSLKKSPTKLT
;
A
#
# COMPACT_ATOMS: atom_id res chain seq x y z
N MET A 1 29.88 -16.10 11.24
CA MET A 1 29.47 -14.80 11.81
C MET A 1 28.27 -14.32 11.00
N TYR A 2 27.05 -14.67 11.40
CA TYR A 2 25.86 -14.28 10.64
C TYR A 2 25.50 -12.85 11.04
N ILE A 3 25.57 -11.93 10.08
CA ILE A 3 24.94 -10.62 10.22
C ILE A 3 23.45 -10.92 10.32
N THR A 4 22.84 -10.64 11.48
CA THR A 4 21.40 -10.58 11.64
C THR A 4 20.91 -9.46 10.75
N SER A 5 20.63 -9.74 9.47
CA SER A 5 19.80 -8.86 8.69
C SER A 5 18.47 -8.83 9.44
N MET A 6 18.14 -7.67 10.00
CA MET A 6 16.83 -7.42 10.57
C MET A 6 15.81 -7.92 9.54
N VAL A 7 15.08 -8.98 9.88
CA VAL A 7 13.97 -9.46 9.08
C VAL A 7 12.92 -8.36 9.20
N ASN A 8 12.99 -7.38 8.30
CA ASN A 8 12.09 -6.22 8.33
C ASN A 8 10.70 -6.76 8.01
N SER A 9 9.96 -7.11 9.05
CA SER A 9 8.65 -7.76 8.97
C SER A 9 7.54 -6.77 8.62
N LYS A 10 7.93 -5.58 8.13
CA LYS A 10 7.06 -4.48 7.76
C LYS A 10 6.94 -4.44 6.25
N ALA A 11 5.71 -4.50 5.74
CA ALA A 11 5.42 -4.25 4.33
C ALA A 11 4.99 -2.79 4.12
N LEU A 12 5.09 -2.33 2.88
CA LEU A 12 4.70 -0.98 2.47
C LEU A 12 3.55 -1.06 1.48
N LEU A 13 2.51 -0.25 1.71
CA LEU A 13 1.40 -0.04 0.80
C LEU A 13 1.47 1.38 0.24
N SER A 14 1.38 1.55 -1.08
CA SER A 14 1.32 2.87 -1.70
C SER A 14 0.42 2.84 -2.92
N ASN A 15 -0.05 4.01 -3.37
CA ASN A 15 -0.76 4.14 -4.64
C ASN A 15 -0.10 5.21 -5.51
N ASP A 16 -0.06 4.97 -6.81
CA ASP A 16 0.40 5.90 -7.83
C ASP A 16 -0.50 5.80 -9.07
N GLY A 17 -1.15 6.90 -9.44
CA GLY A 17 -2.14 6.93 -10.49
C GLY A 17 -3.27 5.92 -10.21
N GLU A 18 -3.48 4.99 -11.14
CA GLU A 18 -4.50 3.93 -11.03
C GLU A 18 -3.98 2.65 -10.35
N TYR A 19 -2.73 2.62 -9.89
CA TYR A 19 -2.10 1.43 -9.34
C TYR A 19 -1.91 1.52 -7.84
N ILE A 20 -2.07 0.39 -7.18
CA ILE A 20 -1.68 0.14 -5.80
C ILE A 20 -0.47 -0.79 -5.83
N SER A 21 0.52 -0.50 -5.00
CA SER A 21 1.73 -1.29 -4.84
C SER A 21 1.85 -1.79 -3.41
N PHE A 22 2.10 -3.10 -3.28
CA PHE A 22 2.38 -3.78 -2.01
C PHE A 22 3.80 -4.32 -2.06
N SER A 23 4.69 -3.77 -1.22
CA SER A 23 6.12 -4.08 -1.22
C SER A 23 6.55 -4.75 0.07
N PHE A 24 7.21 -5.91 -0.06
CA PHE A 24 7.78 -6.64 1.08
C PHE A 24 9.03 -7.42 0.65
N ASN A 25 10.09 -7.34 1.45
CA ASN A 25 11.34 -8.09 1.27
C ASN A 25 11.92 -8.03 -0.17
N GLY A 26 11.99 -6.83 -0.75
CA GLY A 26 12.52 -6.60 -2.10
C GLY A 26 11.59 -7.03 -3.26
N ARG A 27 10.38 -7.52 -2.95
CA ARG A 27 9.34 -7.81 -3.93
C ARG A 27 8.27 -6.73 -3.89
N THR A 28 7.77 -6.33 -5.06
CA THR A 28 6.64 -5.41 -5.18
C THR A 28 5.58 -6.05 -6.07
N ILE A 29 4.38 -6.21 -5.52
CA ILE A 29 3.19 -6.60 -6.26
C ILE A 29 2.44 -5.33 -6.61
N ARG A 30 2.04 -5.19 -7.87
CA ARG A 30 1.30 -4.02 -8.35
C ARG A 30 0.00 -4.45 -9.00
N PHE A 31 -1.10 -3.87 -8.55
CA PHE A 31 -2.44 -4.18 -9.04
C PHE A 31 -3.22 -2.89 -9.25
N LYS A 32 -4.31 -2.97 -10.02
CA LYS A 32 -5.13 -1.81 -10.36
C LYS A 32 -6.08 -1.50 -9.21
N GLY A 33 -6.08 -0.27 -8.74
CA GLY A 33 -7.04 0.26 -7.79
C GLY A 33 -8.25 0.91 -8.49
N PRO A 34 -9.24 1.38 -7.72
CA PRO A 34 -10.35 2.14 -8.28
C PRO A 34 -9.88 3.42 -8.99
N TYR A 35 -10.45 3.75 -10.14
CA TYR A 35 -10.09 4.97 -10.90
C TYR A 35 -10.30 6.28 -10.13
N SER A 36 -11.16 6.23 -9.10
CA SER A 36 -11.49 7.33 -8.21
C SER A 36 -10.50 7.47 -7.05
N LEU A 37 -9.66 6.47 -6.78
CA LEU A 37 -8.68 6.51 -5.70
C LEU A 37 -7.66 7.62 -5.98
N VAL A 38 -7.53 8.55 -5.03
CA VAL A 38 -6.56 9.65 -5.09
C VAL A 38 -5.34 9.29 -4.24
N LYS A 39 -5.58 8.82 -3.02
CA LYS A 39 -4.51 8.57 -2.04
C LYS A 39 -4.92 7.55 -1.00
N ILE A 40 -4.05 6.60 -0.70
CA ILE A 40 -4.07 5.81 0.52
C ILE A 40 -3.39 6.64 1.61
N ALA A 41 -4.13 7.05 2.63
CA ALA A 41 -3.66 7.95 3.67
C ALA A 41 -3.04 7.21 4.85
N LYS A 42 -3.63 6.08 5.26
CA LYS A 42 -3.19 5.30 6.42
C LYS A 42 -3.63 3.84 6.30
N VAL A 43 -2.84 2.93 6.85
CA VAL A 43 -3.28 1.56 7.18
C VAL A 43 -3.76 1.56 8.62
N LYS A 44 -5.03 1.23 8.85
CA LYS A 44 -5.63 1.13 10.18
C LYS A 44 -5.39 -0.26 10.78
N GLU A 45 -5.61 -1.29 9.98
CA GLU A 45 -5.55 -2.67 10.41
C GLU A 45 -4.87 -3.54 9.36
N TRP A 46 -4.17 -4.57 9.85
CA TRP A 46 -3.55 -5.63 9.07
C TRP A 46 -3.92 -6.97 9.70
N ASP A 47 -4.59 -7.81 8.92
CA ASP A 47 -4.87 -9.19 9.29
C ASP A 47 -4.48 -10.14 8.15
N ASN A 48 -3.20 -10.53 8.13
CA ASN A 48 -2.64 -11.62 7.32
C ASN A 48 -3.15 -11.70 5.87
N GLY A 49 -3.24 -10.56 5.19
CA GLY A 49 -3.74 -10.46 3.80
C GLY A 49 -4.92 -9.50 3.64
N TYR A 50 -5.63 -9.21 4.73
CA TYR A 50 -6.70 -8.22 4.76
C TYR A 50 -6.20 -6.90 5.35
N LEU A 51 -6.57 -5.78 4.71
CA LEU A 51 -6.21 -4.43 5.12
C LEU A 51 -7.46 -3.59 5.29
N VAL A 52 -7.52 -2.84 6.39
CA VAL A 52 -8.42 -1.70 6.56
C VAL A 52 -7.59 -0.44 6.39
N ILE A 53 -7.99 0.45 5.50
CA ILE A 53 -7.26 1.68 5.18
C ILE A 53 -8.16 2.91 5.28
N ASP A 54 -7.54 4.06 5.54
CA ASP A 54 -8.14 5.35 5.24
C ASP A 54 -7.68 5.78 3.84
N ALA A 55 -8.61 6.07 2.95
CA ALA A 55 -8.36 6.50 1.57
C ALA A 55 -9.08 7.81 1.24
N ILE A 56 -8.57 8.54 0.26
CA ILE A 56 -9.23 9.71 -0.33
C ILE A 56 -9.65 9.35 -1.75
N TYR A 57 -10.90 9.65 -2.07
CA TYR A 57 -11.51 9.42 -3.36
C TYR A 57 -11.85 10.76 -4.05
N LYS A 58 -11.90 10.76 -5.38
CA LYS A 58 -12.26 11.96 -6.17
C LYS A 58 -13.61 12.57 -5.77
N HIS A 59 -14.55 11.74 -5.34
CA HIS A 59 -15.88 12.17 -4.93
C HIS A 59 -16.00 12.39 -3.40
N SER A 60 -14.97 12.10 -2.61
CA SER A 60 -15.01 12.26 -1.15
C SER A 60 -14.65 13.67 -0.67
N GLN A 61 -14.46 14.64 -1.57
CA GLN A 61 -14.17 16.04 -1.21
C GLN A 61 -12.97 16.19 -0.23
N ASN A 62 -11.92 15.38 -0.41
CA ASN A 62 -10.74 15.27 0.46
C ASN A 62 -10.99 14.68 1.85
N GLU A 63 -12.18 14.14 2.13
CA GLU A 63 -12.47 13.39 3.34
C GLU A 63 -11.87 11.98 3.27
N LEU A 64 -11.46 11.47 4.44
CA LEU A 64 -11.00 10.10 4.62
C LEU A 64 -12.20 9.15 4.63
N VAL A 65 -12.13 8.14 3.79
CA VAL A 65 -13.11 7.06 3.69
C VAL A 65 -12.41 5.76 4.08
N GLU A 66 -13.03 4.99 4.97
CA GLU A 66 -12.57 3.65 5.30
C GLU A 66 -12.83 2.72 4.12
N ASP A 67 -11.80 1.96 3.73
CA ASP A 67 -11.90 1.00 2.65
C ASP A 67 -11.07 -0.25 2.94
N TYR A 68 -11.34 -1.32 2.20
CA TYR A 68 -10.84 -2.65 2.48
C TYR A 68 -10.09 -3.22 1.27
N ILE A 69 -8.93 -3.82 1.50
CA ILE A 69 -8.14 -4.49 0.47
C ILE A 69 -7.88 -5.92 0.90
N ASP A 70 -8.27 -6.87 0.05
CA ASP A 70 -7.92 -8.29 0.19
C ASP A 70 -6.79 -8.65 -0.79
N LEU A 71 -5.63 -9.02 -0.24
CA LEU A 71 -4.46 -9.42 -1.02
C LEU A 71 -4.53 -10.88 -1.46
N VAL A 72 -5.34 -11.73 -0.83
CA VAL A 72 -5.33 -13.18 -1.10
C VAL A 72 -5.69 -13.46 -2.57
N PRO A 73 -6.79 -12.95 -3.14
CA PRO A 73 -7.12 -13.19 -4.55
C PRO A 73 -6.03 -12.66 -5.49
N ILE A 74 -5.44 -11.51 -5.18
CA ILE A 74 -4.39 -10.89 -6.01
C ILE A 74 -3.14 -11.78 -6.04
N LEU A 75 -2.77 -12.39 -4.92
CA LEU A 75 -1.64 -13.31 -4.83
C LEU A 75 -1.90 -14.62 -5.57
N GLU A 76 -3.10 -15.16 -5.44
CA GLU A 76 -3.53 -16.38 -6.13
C GLU A 76 -3.52 -16.21 -7.65
N ASP A 77 -4.04 -15.08 -8.16
CA ASP A 77 -4.01 -14.73 -9.60
C ASP A 77 -2.58 -14.60 -10.15
N LEU A 78 -1.63 -14.26 -9.28
CA LEU A 78 -0.20 -14.17 -9.60
C LEU A 78 0.56 -15.49 -9.35
N TYR A 79 -0.14 -16.58 -9.01
CA TYR A 79 0.44 -17.88 -8.67
C TYR A 79 1.44 -17.80 -7.50
N ILE A 80 1.18 -16.92 -6.53
CA ILE A 80 1.96 -16.77 -5.29
C ILE A 80 1.16 -17.41 -4.16
N ASP A 81 1.77 -18.35 -3.42
CA ASP A 81 1.16 -18.92 -2.22
C ASP A 81 0.94 -17.81 -1.16
N PRO A 82 -0.31 -17.44 -0.83
CA PRO A 82 -0.59 -16.34 0.08
C PRO A 82 -0.11 -16.64 1.49
N LYS A 83 -0.23 -17.89 1.95
CA LYS A 83 0.16 -18.29 3.31
C LYS A 83 1.67 -18.11 3.49
N ILE A 84 2.45 -18.57 2.53
CA ILE A 84 3.92 -18.46 2.60
C ILE A 84 4.35 -16.98 2.49
N PHE A 85 3.75 -16.23 1.58
CA PHE A 85 4.14 -14.84 1.33
C PHE A 85 3.78 -13.91 2.50
N LEU A 86 2.60 -14.07 3.09
CA LEU A 86 2.05 -13.16 4.10
C LEU A 86 2.51 -13.49 5.53
N GLN A 87 2.79 -14.76 5.85
CA GLN A 87 3.21 -15.23 7.18
C GLN A 87 4.34 -14.40 7.86
N PRO A 88 5.41 -14.00 7.15
CA PRO A 88 6.49 -13.21 7.78
C PRO A 88 6.12 -11.75 8.04
N ILE A 89 5.01 -11.23 7.52
CA ILE A 89 4.61 -9.83 7.63
C ILE A 89 3.86 -9.60 8.95
N LYS A 90 4.35 -8.67 9.76
CA LYS A 90 3.79 -8.32 11.09
C LYS A 90 3.06 -6.99 11.10
N SER A 91 3.39 -6.08 10.17
CA SER A 91 2.68 -4.82 10.01
C SER A 91 2.79 -4.31 8.58
N VAL A 92 1.85 -3.42 8.23
CA VAL A 92 1.85 -2.71 6.95
C VAL A 92 1.71 -1.23 7.23
N GLU A 93 2.53 -0.42 6.57
CA GLU A 93 2.49 1.04 6.66
C GLU A 93 2.37 1.66 5.27
N VAL A 94 1.90 2.90 5.22
CA VAL A 94 1.88 3.65 3.97
C VAL A 94 3.31 4.02 3.59
N GLY A 95 3.77 3.53 2.45
CA GLY A 95 5.08 3.86 1.89
C GLY A 95 5.07 5.18 1.12
N GLU A 96 6.26 5.68 0.80
CA GLU A 96 6.36 6.83 -0.10
C GLU A 96 5.87 6.46 -1.50
N CYS A 97 4.96 7.27 -2.02
CA CYS A 97 4.59 7.29 -3.43
C CYS A 97 5.58 8.22 -4.16
N PRO A 98 6.50 7.69 -5.00
CA PRO A 98 7.56 8.51 -5.61
C PRO A 98 7.02 9.66 -6.47
N SER A 99 5.89 9.45 -7.15
CA SER A 99 5.23 10.46 -7.98
C SER A 99 4.48 11.53 -7.16
N CYS A 100 4.00 11.18 -5.96
CA CYS A 100 3.21 12.05 -5.11
C CYS A 100 4.06 13.17 -4.48
N SER A 101 5.36 12.92 -4.30
CA SER A 101 6.34 13.88 -3.78
C SER A 101 6.72 14.96 -4.81
N LEU A 102 6.57 14.69 -6.11
CA LEU A 102 6.90 15.62 -7.19
C LEU A 102 5.81 16.70 -7.43
N LYS A 103 4.63 16.58 -6.81
CA LYS A 103 3.55 17.59 -6.90
C LYS A 103 3.56 18.64 -5.78
N LYS A 104 4.53 18.60 -4.86
CA LYS A 104 4.67 19.60 -3.80
C LYS A 104 5.76 20.63 -4.13
N SER A 105 5.37 21.78 -4.69
CA SER A 105 5.90 23.17 -4.46
C SER A 105 6.07 24.03 -5.75
N PRO A 106 5.80 25.36 -5.76
CA PRO A 106 5.12 26.22 -4.78
C PRO A 106 3.91 26.99 -5.37
N THR A 107 2.84 27.15 -4.58
CA THR A 107 1.87 28.24 -4.82
C THR A 107 2.07 29.31 -3.75
N LYS A 108 2.86 30.33 -4.09
CA LYS A 108 2.55 31.74 -3.84
C LYS A 108 3.59 32.62 -4.56
N LEU A 109 3.22 33.09 -5.74
CA LEU A 109 3.75 34.32 -6.31
C LEU A 109 2.58 35.28 -6.48
N THR A 110 2.30 36.02 -5.42
CA THR A 110 1.61 37.32 -5.37
C THR A 110 1.99 37.98 -4.06
#